data_AF-A0A257SGK6-F1
#
_entry.id   AF-A0A257SGK6-F1
#
_cell.length_a   1.000
_cell.length_b   1.000
_cell.length_c   1.000
_cell.angle_alpha   90.00
_cell.angle_beta   90.00
_cell.angle_gamma   90.00
#
_symmetry.space_group_name_H-M   'P 1'
#
loop_
_entity.id
_entity.type
_entity.pdbx_description
1 polymer ?
#
loop_
_entity_poly.entity_id
_entity_poly.type
_entity_poly.pdbx_seq_one_letter_code
_entity_poly.pdbx_strand_id
1 'polypeptide(L)'
;LPIVPVTYSARWAKRFASWDGFLLPLPGARGVILWGEPLRIPRDANKDTLIALQQTLEATMIDLRQRADARVGRIEMQDKIS
;
A
#
# COMPACT_ATOMS: atom_id res chain seq x y z
N LEU A 1 -10.16 -15.68 8.24
CA LEU A 1 -9.12 -15.64 7.17
C LEU A 1 -8.22 -14.45 7.46
N PRO A 2 -6.89 -14.55 7.29
CA PRO A 2 -6.00 -13.40 7.46
C PRO A 2 -6.04 -12.48 6.23
N ILE A 3 -5.91 -11.17 6.45
CA ILE A 3 -5.65 -10.18 5.41
C ILE A 3 -4.15 -9.93 5.38
N VAL A 4 -3.52 -10.10 4.21
CA VAL A 4 -2.09 -9.80 4.04
C VAL A 4 -1.96 -8.46 3.32
N PRO A 5 -1.41 -7.42 3.97
CA PRO A 5 -1.14 -6.15 3.31
C PRO A 5 -0.05 -6.36 2.26
N VAL A 6 -0.30 -5.94 1.02
CA VAL A 6 0.69 -6.02 -0.07
C VAL A 6 0.71 -4.70 -0.81
N THR A 7 1.90 -4.23 -1.15
CA THR A 7 2.09 -3.05 -2.00
C THR A 7 3.21 -3.30 -3.00
N TYR A 8 3.27 -2.47 -4.03
CA TYR A 8 4.34 -2.48 -5.00
C TYR A 8 4.70 -1.05 -5.43
N SER A 9 5.94 -0.86 -5.86
CA SER A 9 6.40 0.40 -6.45
C SER A 9 7.46 0.14 -7.52
N ALA A 10 7.65 1.09 -8.41
CA ALA A 10 8.65 1.03 -9.48
C ALA A 10 9.21 2.42 -9.80
N ARG A 11 10.52 2.45 -10.14
CA ARG A 11 11.26 3.70 -10.38
C ARG A 11 10.73 4.47 -11.58
N TRP A 12 10.64 3.80 -12.73
CA TRP A 12 10.12 4.37 -13.97
C TRP A 12 8.72 3.84 -14.18
N ALA A 13 7.72 4.55 -13.66
CA ALA A 13 6.36 4.08 -13.72
C ALA A 13 5.35 5.22 -13.89
N LYS A 14 4.35 4.98 -14.72
CA LYS A 14 3.25 5.89 -14.98
C LYS A 14 2.08 5.52 -14.07
N ARG A 15 1.63 6.48 -13.25
CA ARG A 15 0.40 6.33 -12.46
C ARG A 15 -0.79 6.75 -13.30
N PHE A 16 -1.79 5.89 -13.41
CA PHE A 16 -3.06 6.23 -14.03
C PHE A 16 -3.98 6.87 -13.01
N ALA A 17 -4.79 7.86 -13.44
CA ALA A 17 -5.87 8.44 -12.64
C ALA A 17 -7.13 7.56 -12.66
N SER A 18 -6.94 6.24 -12.63
CA SER A 18 -8.03 5.28 -12.44
C SER A 18 -8.43 5.24 -10.98
N TRP A 19 -9.60 4.67 -10.71
CA TRP A 19 -10.14 4.50 -9.35
C TRP A 19 -9.22 3.69 -8.41
N ASP A 20 -8.30 2.89 -8.95
CA ASP A 20 -7.29 2.14 -8.20
C ASP A 20 -5.91 2.80 -8.19
N GLY A 21 -5.70 3.86 -8.98
CA GLY A 21 -4.41 4.54 -9.08
C GLY A 21 -3.28 3.66 -9.62
N PHE A 22 -3.59 2.79 -10.59
CA PHE A 22 -2.67 1.76 -11.10
C PHE A 22 -1.31 2.34 -11.50
N LEU A 23 -0.24 1.66 -11.09
CA LEU A 23 1.13 2.05 -11.38
C LEU A 23 1.70 1.11 -12.43
N LEU A 24 1.85 1.58 -13.67
CA LEU A 24 2.42 0.78 -14.76
C LEU A 24 3.93 1.00 -14.86
N PRO A 25 4.76 -0.02 -14.58
CA PRO A 25 6.19 0.05 -14.79
C PRO A 25 6.50 0.16 -16.28
N LEU A 26 7.42 1.05 -16.65
CA LEU A 26 7.95 1.14 -18.01
C LEU A 26 8.91 -0.04 -18.28
N PRO A 27 9.11 -0.45 -19.55
CA PRO A 27 10.08 -1.47 -19.90
C PRO A 27 11.48 -1.15 -19.35
N GLY A 28 12.09 -2.11 -18.65
CA GLY A 28 13.40 -1.94 -18.00
C GLY A 28 13.36 -1.27 -16.62
N ALA A 29 12.19 -0.93 -16.10
CA ALA A 29 12.05 -0.39 -14.76
C ALA A 29 12.35 -1.44 -13.68
N ARG A 30 13.08 -1.03 -12.64
CA ARG A 30 13.21 -1.82 -11.40
C ARG A 30 12.01 -1.52 -10.51
N GLY A 31 11.32 -2.58 -10.09
CA GLY A 31 10.22 -2.54 -9.14
C GLY A 31 10.47 -3.40 -7.91
N VAL A 32 9.73 -3.12 -6.85
CA VAL A 32 9.70 -3.90 -5.62
C VAL A 32 8.27 -4.22 -5.25
N ILE A 33 8.05 -5.39 -4.69
CA ILE A 33 6.80 -5.78 -4.04
C ILE A 33 7.15 -6.01 -2.58
N LEU A 34 6.37 -5.43 -1.68
CA LEU A 34 6.52 -5.59 -0.24
C LEU A 34 5.25 -6.21 0.34
N TRP A 35 5.44 -7.20 1.19
CA TRP A 35 4.39 -7.84 1.99
C TRP A 35 4.51 -7.35 3.43
N GLY A 36 3.38 -7.04 4.04
CA GLY A 36 3.25 -6.75 5.45
C GLY A 36 2.93 -7.99 6.27
N GLU A 37 2.89 -7.80 7.58
CA GLU A 37 2.47 -8.85 8.51
C GLU A 37 0.98 -9.17 8.30
N PRO A 38 0.58 -10.45 8.24
CA PRO A 38 -0.83 -10.83 8.13
C PRO A 38 -1.66 -10.37 9.32
N LEU A 39 -2.72 -9.60 9.06
CA LEU A 39 -3.73 -9.23 10.05
C LEU A 39 -4.81 -10.32 10.15
N ARG A 40 -5.01 -10.89 11.34
CA ARG A 40 -6.11 -11.81 11.60
C ARG A 40 -7.32 -11.04 12.13
N ILE A 41 -8.45 -11.16 11.44
CA ILE A 41 -9.73 -10.62 11.91
C ILE A 41 -10.45 -11.72 12.72
N PRO A 42 -10.73 -11.48 14.01
CA PRO A 42 -11.57 -12.36 14.81
C PRO A 42 -12.97 -12.51 14.20
N ARG A 43 -13.57 -13.70 14.26
CA ARG A 43 -14.91 -13.94 13.69
C ARG A 43 -16.03 -13.19 14.44
N ASP A 44 -15.77 -12.87 15.69
CA ASP A 44 -16.64 -12.23 16.67
C ASP A 44 -16.24 -10.77 16.92
N ALA A 45 -15.43 -10.18 16.04
CA ALA A 45 -14.99 -8.79 16.16
C ALA A 45 -16.20 -7.83 16.23
N ASN A 46 -16.26 -7.03 17.30
CA ASN A 46 -17.24 -5.95 17.42
C ASN A 46 -16.83 -4.75 16.55
N LYS A 47 -17.73 -3.76 16.44
CA LYS A 47 -17.51 -2.57 15.59
C LYS A 47 -16.22 -1.81 15.95
N ASP A 48 -15.94 -1.64 17.24
CA ASP A 48 -14.75 -0.92 17.71
C ASP A 48 -13.45 -1.67 17.35
N THR A 49 -13.46 -3.00 17.47
CA THR A 49 -12.34 -3.87 17.06
C THR A 49 -12.11 -3.76 15.55
N LEU A 50 -13.18 -3.74 14.75
CA LEU A 50 -13.07 -3.58 13.30
C LEU A 50 -12.48 -2.22 12.92
N ILE A 51 -12.88 -1.14 13.60
CA ILE A 51 -12.32 0.21 13.36
C ILE A 51 -10.84 0.24 13.72
N ALA A 52 -10.44 -0.33 14.86
CA ALA A 52 -9.04 -0.40 15.27
C ALA A 52 -8.18 -1.23 14.29
N LEU A 53 -8.72 -2.36 13.81
CA LEU A 53 -8.06 -3.17 12.79
C LEU A 53 -7.94 -2.43 11.46
N GLN A 54 -8.97 -1.66 11.07
CA GLN A 54 -8.93 -0.82 9.87
C GLN A 54 -7.83 0.24 9.95
N GLN A 55 -7.73 0.95 11.08
CA GLN A 55 -6.67 1.96 11.29
C GLN A 55 -5.27 1.32 11.29
N THR A 56 -5.14 0.14 11.90
CA THR A 56 -3.88 -0.61 11.90
C THR A 56 -3.48 -1.03 10.48
N LEU A 57 -4.44 -1.52 9.70
CA LEU A 57 -4.23 -1.92 8.31
C LEU A 57 -3.82 -0.72 7.45
N GLU A 58 -4.52 0.40 7.59
CA GLU A 58 -4.24 1.65 6.87
C GLU A 58 -2.81 2.15 7.17
N ALA A 59 -2.45 2.26 8.45
CA ALA A 59 -1.10 2.66 8.86
C ALA A 59 -0.02 1.72 8.28
N THR A 60 -0.27 0.40 8.30
CA THR A 60 0.64 -0.60 7.75
C THR A 60 0.81 -0.44 6.24
N MET A 61 -0.28 -0.18 5.51
CA MET A 61 -0.24 0.03 4.07
C MET A 61 0.50 1.32 3.68
N ILE A 62 0.29 2.40 4.44
CA ILE A 62 1.00 3.67 4.24
C ILE A 62 2.51 3.48 4.43
N ASP A 63 2.91 2.85 5.53
CA ASP A 63 4.32 2.56 5.82
C ASP A 63 4.95 1.65 4.74
N LEU A 64 4.25 0.58 4.35
CA LEU A 64 4.71 -0.31 3.27
C LEU A 64 4.92 0.46 1.97
N ARG A 65 4.00 1.36 1.60
CA ARG A 65 4.12 2.15 0.38
C ARG A 65 5.35 3.07 0.44
N GLN A 66 5.51 3.83 1.52
CA GLN A 66 6.68 4.69 1.72
C GLN A 66 7.99 3.91 1.62
N ARG A 67 8.03 2.71 2.23
CA ARG A 67 9.17 1.80 2.16
C ARG A 67 9.42 1.23 0.76
N ALA A 68 8.38 1.00 -0.03
CA ALA A 68 8.50 0.53 -1.41
C ALA A 68 9.03 1.65 -2.30
N ASP A 69 8.49 2.86 -2.17
CA ASP A 69 8.90 4.04 -2.92
C ASP A 69 10.35 4.42 -2.64
N ALA A 70 10.76 4.43 -1.37
CA ALA A 70 12.14 4.69 -0.97
C ALA A 70 13.13 3.70 -1.61
N ARG A 71 12.77 2.41 -1.71
CA ARG A 71 13.62 1.37 -2.32
C ARG A 71 13.84 1.57 -3.83
N VAL A 72 12.89 2.21 -4.51
CA VAL A 72 12.98 2.47 -5.95
C VAL A 72 13.34 3.92 -6.26
N GLY A 73 13.62 4.73 -5.23
CA GLY A 73 13.99 6.14 -5.36
C GLY A 73 12.84 7.04 -5.82
N ARG A 74 11.59 6.64 -5.56
CA ARG A 74 10.39 7.43 -5.83
C ARG A 74 10.10 8.30 -4.60
N ILE A 75 9.92 9.59 -4.80
CA ILE A 75 9.37 10.48 -3.76
C ILE A 75 7.89 10.62 -4.10
N GLU A 76 7.01 9.98 -3.32
CA GLU A 76 5.58 10.24 -3.41
C GLU A 76 5.35 11.66 -2.88
N MET A 77 5.29 12.65 -3.78
CA MET A 77 4.65 13.92 -3.47
C MET A 77 3.18 13.59 -3.24
N GLN A 78 2.77 13.62 -1.99
CA GLN A 78 1.37 13.49 -1.61
C GLN A 78 0.66 14.71 -2.21
N ASP A 79 0.13 14.54 -3.43
CA ASP A 79 -0.75 15.52 -4.05
C ASP A 79 -1.86 15.78 -3.03
N LYS A 80 -1.78 16.94 -2.37
CA LYS A 80 -2.82 17.46 -1.50
C LYS A 80 -4.11 17.39 -2.29
N ILE A 81 -4.98 16.49 -1.90
CA ILE A 81 -6.35 16.43 -2.37
C ILE A 81 -6.95 17.80 -2.04
N SER A 82 -7.15 18.60 -3.08
CA SER A 82 -7.93 19.84 -3.04
C SER A 82 -9.43 19.52 -3.01
#